data_AF-A0A840F6G7-F1
#
_entry.id   AF-A0A840F6G7-F1
#
_cell.length_a   1.000
_cell.length_b   1.000
_cell.length_c   1.000
_cell.angle_alpha   90.00
_cell.angle_beta   90.00
_cell.angle_gamma   90.00
#
_symmetry.space_group_name_H-M   'P 1'
#
loop_
_entity.id
_entity.type
_entity.pdbx_description
1 polymer ?
#
loop_
_entity_poly.entity_id
_entity_poly.type
_entity_poly.pdbx_seq_one_letter_code
_entity_poly.pdbx_strand_id
1 'polypeptide(L)'
;MNYLAIAATLTTLAVTAGHGGSSSADAARRDASAPTVRHVDEQQIAGRFAISPRYSRRLTARLSVVGAYELVLPANLALVRAWSPGFRPVAMTFSDGVCRTFEADYIHTLKNRRLSPTCAFNPPVDGAPITVRREGMRLVSSAWGFQAWADDTHERTVLTIAGRPADEPLFDASMAVTSMIAMRDPHGVGGDITLVGTINGKPMIVTVEVIL
;
A
#
# COMPACT_ATOMS: atom_id res chain seq x y z
N MET A 1 49.84 -6.23 60.65
CA MET A 1 49.69 -6.52 59.22
C MET A 1 48.32 -6.00 58.79
N ASN A 2 48.25 -4.77 58.29
CA ASN A 2 47.01 -4.17 57.80
C ASN A 2 47.05 -4.14 56.27
N TYR A 3 46.15 -4.91 55.64
CA TYR A 3 45.92 -4.87 54.21
C TYR A 3 44.67 -4.05 53.88
N LEU A 4 44.78 -3.32 52.77
CA LEU A 4 43.84 -2.35 52.21
C LEU A 4 42.44 -2.92 51.91
N ALA A 5 41.43 -2.06 52.00
CA ALA A 5 40.16 -2.24 51.31
C ALA A 5 39.92 -1.05 50.35
N ILE A 6 39.63 -1.40 49.11
CA ILE A 6 39.49 -0.54 47.93
C ILE A 6 38.10 0.10 47.93
N ALA A 7 38.06 1.40 47.64
CA ALA A 7 36.84 2.20 47.48
C ALA A 7 36.12 1.84 46.16
N ALA A 8 34.80 1.60 46.25
CA ALA A 8 33.91 1.54 45.09
C ALA A 8 32.93 2.73 45.17
N THR A 9 33.02 3.63 44.19
CA THR A 9 32.20 4.83 44.08
C THR A 9 30.87 4.48 43.41
N LEU A 10 29.78 4.46 44.18
CA LEU A 10 28.41 4.46 43.65
C LEU A 10 28.04 5.89 43.26
N THR A 11 27.83 6.13 41.96
CA THR A 11 27.29 7.40 41.48
C THR A 11 25.77 7.32 41.48
N THR A 12 25.15 8.12 42.35
CA THR A 12 23.71 8.30 42.49
C THR A 12 23.17 9.05 41.27
N LEU A 13 22.25 8.44 40.50
CA LEU A 13 21.45 9.16 39.49
C LEU A 13 20.31 9.91 40.21
N ALA A 14 20.45 11.22 40.30
CA ALA A 14 19.40 12.12 40.78
C ALA A 14 18.34 12.31 39.69
N VAL A 15 17.09 11.96 40.00
CA VAL A 15 15.91 12.38 39.23
C VAL A 15 15.63 13.84 39.59
N THR A 16 15.68 14.74 38.61
CA THR A 16 15.06 16.07 38.74
C THR A 16 14.08 16.28 37.59
N ALA A 17 12.82 16.53 37.96
CA ALA A 17 11.78 17.00 37.06
C ALA A 17 12.10 18.45 36.66
N GLY A 18 12.13 18.72 35.35
CA GLY A 18 12.30 20.06 34.80
C GLY A 18 11.34 20.27 33.63
N HIS A 19 10.36 21.14 33.82
CA HIS A 19 9.63 21.76 32.72
C HIS A 19 10.57 22.77 32.03
N GLY A 20 10.92 22.50 30.78
CA GLY A 20 11.71 23.40 29.94
C GLY A 20 11.57 22.96 28.49
N GLY A 21 11.00 23.83 27.66
CA GLY A 21 10.71 23.54 26.27
C GLY A 21 11.94 23.05 25.51
N SER A 22 11.86 21.82 25.00
CA SER A 22 12.75 21.37 23.93
C SER A 22 12.11 21.75 22.60
N SER A 23 12.76 22.70 21.94
CA SER A 23 12.55 23.10 20.56
C SER A 23 12.35 21.89 19.65
N SER A 24 11.45 22.07 18.70
CA SER A 24 11.07 21.27 17.53
C SER A 24 12.21 20.84 16.57
N ALA A 25 13.43 20.64 17.07
CA ALA A 25 14.60 20.28 16.28
C ALA A 25 14.73 18.76 16.02
N ASP A 26 14.10 17.90 16.83
CA ASP A 26 14.16 16.43 16.66
C ASP A 26 13.17 15.88 15.62
N ALA A 27 12.32 16.74 15.02
CA ALA A 27 11.41 16.36 13.94
C ALA A 27 12.05 16.48 12.53
N ALA A 28 13.31 16.91 12.43
CA ALA A 28 13.89 17.40 11.18
C ALA A 28 15.26 16.78 10.82
N ARG A 29 15.39 15.47 10.95
CA ARG A 29 16.29 14.73 10.06
C ARG A 29 15.50 13.59 9.41
N ARG A 30 14.66 13.96 8.43
CA ARG A 30 14.20 12.97 7.45
C ARG A 30 15.46 12.41 6.82
N ASP A 31 15.77 11.17 7.13
CA ASP A 31 16.83 10.44 6.45
C ASP A 31 16.52 10.49 4.96
N ALA A 32 17.35 11.21 4.19
CA ALA A 32 17.16 11.37 2.76
C ALA A 32 17.26 10.04 2.00
N SER A 33 17.72 8.97 2.66
CA SER A 33 17.76 7.61 2.14
C SER A 33 16.49 6.79 2.43
N ALA A 34 15.54 7.32 3.20
CA ALA A 34 14.26 6.66 3.45
C ALA A 34 13.21 7.06 2.40
N PRO A 35 12.40 6.11 1.89
CA PRO A 35 11.25 6.42 1.07
C PRO A 35 10.23 7.21 1.89
N THR A 36 9.54 8.11 1.21
CA THR A 36 8.46 8.90 1.80
C THR A 36 7.19 8.75 0.98
N VAL A 37 6.07 9.12 1.59
CA VAL A 37 4.76 9.02 0.94
C VAL A 37 4.17 10.41 0.82
N ARG A 38 3.77 10.78 -0.39
CA ARG A 38 3.15 12.07 -0.71
C ARG A 38 1.72 11.84 -1.15
N HIS A 39 0.78 12.57 -0.55
CA HIS A 39 -0.62 12.55 -0.99
C HIS A 39 -0.73 13.17 -2.38
N VAL A 40 -1.58 12.57 -3.20
CA VAL A 40 -1.98 13.04 -4.52
C VAL A 40 -3.48 13.25 -4.46
N ASP A 41 -3.96 14.35 -5.01
CA ASP A 41 -5.39 14.63 -5.07
C ASP A 41 -6.10 13.54 -5.88
N GLU A 42 -7.09 12.89 -5.27
CA GLU A 42 -7.87 11.81 -5.86
C GLU A 42 -8.51 12.24 -7.19
N GLN A 43 -8.92 13.50 -7.33
CA GLN A 43 -9.51 14.02 -8.58
C GLN A 43 -8.51 14.02 -9.73
N GLN A 44 -7.22 14.23 -9.45
CA GLN A 44 -6.17 14.23 -10.49
C GLN A 44 -5.96 12.84 -11.09
N ILE A 45 -6.30 11.78 -10.35
CA ILE A 45 -6.13 10.41 -10.81
C ILE A 45 -7.44 9.68 -11.10
N ALA A 46 -8.59 10.22 -10.69
CA ALA A 46 -9.90 9.59 -10.88
C ALA A 46 -10.16 9.17 -12.34
N GLY A 47 -9.80 10.01 -13.31
CA GLY A 47 -9.94 9.70 -14.74
C GLY A 47 -9.10 8.52 -15.25
N ARG A 48 -8.19 7.97 -14.43
CA ARG A 48 -7.43 6.75 -14.72
C ARG A 48 -8.23 5.47 -14.44
N PHE A 49 -9.35 5.58 -13.73
CA PHE A 49 -10.15 4.45 -13.28
C PHE A 49 -11.56 4.57 -13.84
N ALA A 50 -12.02 3.55 -14.56
CA ALA A 50 -13.33 3.58 -15.21
C ALA A 50 -14.03 2.24 -15.11
N ILE A 51 -15.28 2.24 -14.65
CA ILE A 51 -16.14 1.05 -14.72
C ILE A 51 -16.27 0.63 -16.18
N SER A 52 -16.12 -0.68 -16.40
CA SER A 52 -16.30 -1.26 -17.71
C SER A 52 -17.73 -1.03 -18.21
N PRO A 53 -17.92 -0.52 -19.43
CA PRO A 53 -19.25 -0.38 -20.03
C PRO A 53 -20.02 -1.71 -20.16
N ARG A 54 -19.32 -2.85 -20.13
CA ARG A 54 -19.95 -4.18 -20.16
C ARG A 54 -20.54 -4.56 -18.81
N TYR A 55 -19.95 -4.08 -17.71
CA TYR A 55 -20.41 -4.32 -16.35
C TYR A 55 -21.59 -3.41 -15.98
N SER A 56 -21.50 -2.13 -16.32
CA SER A 56 -22.53 -1.11 -15.98
C SER A 56 -23.91 -1.36 -16.60
N ARG A 57 -23.99 -2.22 -17.63
CA ARG A 57 -25.28 -2.61 -18.24
C ARG A 57 -26.15 -3.51 -17.35
N ARG A 58 -25.60 -4.05 -16.25
CA ARG A 58 -26.28 -5.05 -15.41
C ARG A 58 -26.54 -4.60 -13.97
N LEU A 59 -25.78 -3.62 -13.47
CA LEU A 59 -25.81 -3.16 -12.09
C LEU A 59 -25.47 -1.66 -12.00
N THR A 60 -26.00 -0.96 -11.01
CA THR A 60 -25.69 0.45 -10.71
C THR A 60 -24.35 0.58 -10.00
N ALA A 61 -23.31 0.01 -10.61
CA ALA A 61 -21.98 0.03 -10.05
C ALA A 61 -21.40 1.45 -9.99
N ARG A 62 -20.69 1.76 -8.92
CA ARG A 62 -19.97 3.03 -8.72
C ARG A 62 -18.53 2.75 -8.31
N LEU A 63 -17.64 3.62 -8.76
CA LEU A 63 -16.20 3.54 -8.52
C LEU A 63 -15.71 4.92 -8.09
N SER A 64 -15.06 4.98 -6.94
CA SER A 64 -14.51 6.21 -6.38
C SER A 64 -13.07 5.99 -5.96
N VAL A 65 -12.17 6.89 -6.33
CA VAL A 65 -10.82 6.92 -5.73
C VAL A 65 -10.96 7.55 -4.34
N VAL A 66 -10.65 6.78 -3.29
CA VAL A 66 -10.80 7.22 -1.89
C VAL A 66 -9.46 7.48 -1.19
N GLY A 67 -8.35 7.18 -1.88
CA GLY A 67 -7.02 7.57 -1.45
C GLY A 67 -5.98 7.39 -2.55
N ALA A 68 -5.05 8.34 -2.66
CA ALA A 68 -3.99 8.31 -3.65
C ALA A 68 -2.67 8.82 -3.09
N TYR A 69 -1.61 8.02 -3.24
CA TYR A 69 -0.32 8.33 -2.68
C TYR A 69 0.83 7.94 -3.61
N GLU A 70 1.76 8.87 -3.80
CA GLU A 70 3.03 8.61 -4.48
C GLU A 70 4.06 8.14 -3.45
N LEU A 71 4.74 7.02 -3.72
CA LEU A 71 5.96 6.67 -3.01
C LEU A 71 7.13 7.41 -3.65
N VAL A 72 7.66 8.41 -2.94
CA VAL A 72 8.87 9.12 -3.33
C VAL A 72 10.05 8.29 -2.86
N LEU A 73 10.68 7.59 -3.80
CA LEU A 73 11.81 6.71 -3.56
C LEU A 73 13.14 7.44 -3.79
N PRO A 74 14.17 7.18 -2.97
CA PRO A 74 15.55 7.53 -3.30
C PRO A 74 16.00 6.88 -4.62
N ALA A 75 16.98 7.47 -5.30
CA ALA A 75 17.39 7.09 -6.67
C ALA A 75 17.76 5.60 -6.87
N ASN A 76 18.22 4.92 -5.82
CA ASN A 76 18.65 3.50 -5.87
C ASN A 76 17.67 2.55 -5.16
N LEU A 77 16.47 3.05 -4.82
CA LEU A 77 15.45 2.26 -4.14
C LEU A 77 14.29 2.00 -5.08
N ALA A 78 13.90 0.73 -5.22
CA ALA A 78 12.72 0.32 -5.96
C ALA A 78 11.77 -0.43 -5.03
N LEU A 79 10.46 -0.27 -5.25
CA LEU A 79 9.46 -1.13 -4.65
C LEU A 79 9.45 -2.46 -5.40
N VAL A 80 9.73 -3.56 -4.70
CA VAL A 80 9.82 -4.91 -5.29
C VAL A 80 8.51 -5.66 -5.09
N ARG A 81 7.87 -5.50 -3.93
CA ARG A 81 6.67 -6.25 -3.56
C ARG A 81 5.79 -5.46 -2.62
N ALA A 82 4.48 -5.59 -2.77
CA ALA A 82 3.51 -5.14 -1.80
C ALA A 82 2.50 -6.25 -1.48
N TRP A 83 2.07 -6.35 -0.23
CA TRP A 83 1.13 -7.38 0.23
C TRP A 83 0.40 -6.97 1.49
N SER A 84 -0.76 -7.56 1.73
CA SER A 84 -1.52 -7.44 2.98
C SER A 84 -2.38 -8.68 3.20
N PRO A 85 -2.60 -9.12 4.45
CA PRO A 85 -3.54 -10.21 4.76
C PRO A 85 -5.01 -9.82 4.56
N GLY A 86 -5.31 -8.52 4.55
CA GLY A 86 -6.64 -7.95 4.31
C GLY A 86 -6.53 -6.64 3.53
N PHE A 87 -7.41 -5.67 3.75
CA PHE A 87 -7.36 -4.39 3.02
C PHE A 87 -6.15 -3.51 3.37
N ARG A 88 -5.80 -3.45 4.66
CA ARG A 88 -4.71 -2.67 5.24
C ARG A 88 -4.28 -3.29 6.57
N PRO A 89 -3.08 -2.96 7.08
CA PRO A 89 -2.05 -2.13 6.44
C PRO A 89 -1.27 -2.88 5.35
N VAL A 90 -0.53 -2.16 4.51
CA VAL A 90 0.19 -2.74 3.35
C VAL A 90 1.67 -2.91 3.66
N ALA A 91 2.15 -4.15 3.75
CA ALA A 91 3.57 -4.46 3.83
C ALA A 91 4.24 -4.28 2.47
N MET A 92 5.39 -3.63 2.43
CA MET A 92 6.13 -3.30 1.22
C MET A 92 7.59 -3.66 1.38
N THR A 93 8.12 -4.45 0.44
CA THR A 93 9.52 -4.83 0.38
C THR A 93 10.21 -4.04 -0.72
N PHE A 94 11.35 -3.44 -0.39
CA PHE A 94 12.14 -2.65 -1.33
C PHE A 94 13.40 -3.41 -1.79
N SER A 95 14.08 -2.88 -2.80
CA SER A 95 15.27 -3.47 -3.42
C SER A 95 16.48 -3.60 -2.49
N ASP A 96 16.50 -2.86 -1.37
CA ASP A 96 17.48 -2.99 -0.29
C ASP A 96 17.16 -4.16 0.68
N GLY A 97 16.07 -4.90 0.43
CA GLY A 97 15.57 -5.97 1.28
C GLY A 97 14.81 -5.49 2.51
N VAL A 98 14.73 -4.17 2.75
CA VAL A 98 14.03 -3.62 3.90
C VAL A 98 12.52 -3.67 3.65
N CYS A 99 11.80 -4.12 4.67
CA CYS A 99 10.35 -4.18 4.67
C CYS A 99 9.77 -3.03 5.49
N ARG A 100 8.84 -2.26 4.92
CA ARG A 100 8.14 -1.16 5.58
C ARG A 100 6.64 -1.33 5.45
N THR A 101 5.88 -0.75 6.38
CA THR A 101 4.41 -0.82 6.35
C THR A 101 3.82 0.53 5.96
N PHE A 102 3.01 0.57 4.91
CA PHE A 102 2.13 1.69 4.63
C PHE A 102 0.82 1.54 5.42
N GLU A 103 0.51 2.57 6.20
CA GLU A 103 -0.72 2.65 6.98
C GLU A 103 -1.44 3.96 6.67
N ALA A 104 -2.76 3.89 6.64
CA ALA A 104 -3.63 5.06 6.53
C ALA A 104 -4.93 4.74 7.29
N ASP A 105 -5.45 5.75 7.97
CA ASP A 105 -6.73 5.67 8.66
C ASP A 105 -7.84 5.82 7.62
N TYR A 106 -8.93 5.04 7.75
CA TYR A 106 -10.03 5.06 6.81
C TYR A 106 -11.33 5.46 7.47
N ILE A 107 -11.86 6.59 6.99
CA ILE A 107 -13.17 7.13 7.35
C ILE A 107 -13.81 7.61 6.04
N HIS A 108 -14.20 6.66 5.17
CA HIS A 108 -14.65 6.90 3.77
C HIS A 108 -13.63 7.58 2.84
N THR A 109 -12.48 7.96 3.37
CA THR A 109 -11.30 8.47 2.67
C THR A 109 -10.07 8.09 3.47
N LEU A 110 -8.91 8.02 2.82
CA LEU A 110 -7.65 7.72 3.48
C LEU A 110 -6.98 8.98 4.05
N LYS A 111 -6.67 8.92 5.34
CA LYS A 111 -6.03 10.01 6.09
C LYS A 111 -4.85 9.51 6.92
N ASN A 112 -4.08 10.45 7.44
CA ASN A 112 -2.97 10.18 8.38
C ASN A 112 -1.97 9.13 7.87
N ARG A 113 -1.70 9.15 6.56
CA ARG A 113 -0.74 8.25 5.92
C ARG A 113 0.61 8.29 6.63
N ARG A 114 1.15 7.10 6.88
CA ARG A 114 2.46 6.88 7.49
C ARG A 114 3.15 5.68 6.86
N LEU A 115 4.48 5.76 6.80
CA LEU A 115 5.32 4.65 6.40
C LEU A 115 6.14 4.22 7.62
N SER A 116 5.75 3.12 8.24
CA SER A 116 6.41 2.58 9.41
C SER A 116 7.67 1.80 8.99
N PRO A 117 8.80 1.94 9.70
CA PRO A 117 10.10 1.39 9.27
C PRO A 117 10.19 -0.14 9.37
N THR A 118 9.16 -0.78 9.91
CA THR A 118 9.07 -2.23 10.11
C THR A 118 7.80 -2.77 9.46
N CYS A 119 7.83 -4.06 9.12
CA CYS A 119 6.65 -4.75 8.62
C CYS A 119 5.76 -5.27 9.74
N ALA A 120 4.48 -4.94 9.67
CA ALA A 120 3.46 -5.47 10.58
C ALA A 120 3.21 -6.96 10.33
N PHE A 121 3.47 -7.43 9.11
CA PHE A 121 3.26 -8.82 8.69
C PHE A 121 4.34 -9.24 7.71
N ASN A 122 4.68 -10.54 7.73
CA ASN A 122 5.51 -11.13 6.69
C ASN A 122 4.61 -11.53 5.51
N PRO A 123 4.97 -11.15 4.27
CA PRO A 123 4.26 -11.65 3.11
C PRO A 123 4.39 -13.18 3.03
N PRO A 124 3.38 -13.90 2.52
CA PRO A 124 3.48 -15.33 2.30
C PRO A 124 4.62 -15.60 1.31
N VAL A 125 5.36 -16.68 1.51
CA VAL A 125 6.29 -17.19 0.50
C VAL A 125 5.50 -17.41 -0.78
N ASP A 126 6.05 -16.99 -1.92
CA ASP A 126 5.32 -16.94 -3.20
C ASP A 126 4.54 -18.24 -3.45
N GLY A 127 3.21 -18.09 -3.58
CA GLY A 127 2.32 -19.19 -3.90
C GLY A 127 2.48 -19.61 -5.36
N ALA A 128 2.05 -20.83 -5.68
CA ALA A 128 2.09 -21.34 -7.05
C ALA A 128 1.47 -20.33 -8.04
N PRO A 129 2.06 -20.15 -9.24
CA PRO A 129 1.52 -19.23 -10.24
C PRO A 129 0.08 -19.63 -10.58
N ILE A 130 -0.84 -18.68 -10.46
CA ILE A 130 -2.25 -18.89 -10.81
C ILE A 130 -2.36 -18.92 -12.34
N THR A 131 -2.83 -20.04 -12.88
CA THR A 131 -2.78 -20.39 -14.31
C THR A 131 -4.00 -19.98 -15.14
N VAL A 132 -4.91 -19.17 -14.59
CA VAL A 132 -5.97 -18.59 -15.43
C VAL A 132 -5.31 -17.53 -16.31
N ARG A 133 -5.43 -17.65 -17.63
CA ARG A 133 -4.78 -16.74 -18.59
C ARG A 133 -5.86 -15.94 -19.32
N ARG A 134 -5.82 -14.64 -19.17
CA ARG A 134 -6.47 -13.72 -20.11
C ARG A 134 -5.47 -13.44 -21.24
N GLU A 135 -5.89 -13.58 -22.50
CA GLU A 135 -4.98 -13.38 -23.63
C GLU A 135 -4.30 -12.02 -23.55
N GLY A 136 -2.98 -12.01 -23.72
CA GLY A 136 -2.15 -10.79 -23.63
C GLY A 136 -1.99 -10.19 -22.24
N MET A 137 -2.58 -10.77 -21.17
CA MET A 137 -2.51 -10.22 -19.81
C MET A 137 -1.97 -11.23 -18.80
N ARG A 138 -1.26 -10.70 -17.79
CA ARG A 138 -0.70 -11.45 -16.67
C ARG A 138 -1.54 -11.23 -15.42
N LEU A 139 -1.88 -12.31 -14.70
CA LEU A 139 -2.51 -12.14 -13.40
C LEU A 139 -1.50 -11.53 -12.42
N VAL A 140 -1.89 -10.44 -11.76
CA VAL A 140 -1.08 -9.74 -10.76
C VAL A 140 -1.37 -10.28 -9.36
N SER A 141 -2.65 -10.36 -8.99
CA SER A 141 -3.09 -10.81 -7.68
C SER A 141 -4.57 -11.20 -7.71
N SER A 142 -4.96 -12.06 -6.78
CA SER A 142 -6.34 -12.47 -6.53
C SER A 142 -6.61 -12.39 -5.02
N ALA A 143 -7.61 -11.61 -4.62
CA ALA A 143 -7.94 -11.40 -3.21
C ALA A 143 -9.44 -11.14 -3.05
N TRP A 144 -10.07 -11.79 -2.07
CA TRP A 144 -11.47 -11.55 -1.67
C TRP A 144 -12.49 -11.53 -2.82
N GLY A 145 -12.29 -12.41 -3.81
CA GLY A 145 -13.16 -12.53 -4.98
C GLY A 145 -12.92 -11.49 -6.07
N PHE A 146 -11.85 -10.71 -6.00
CA PHE A 146 -11.35 -9.84 -7.06
C PHE A 146 -10.08 -10.41 -7.67
N GLN A 147 -9.84 -10.09 -8.94
CA GLN A 147 -8.61 -10.42 -9.66
C GLN A 147 -8.13 -9.20 -10.44
N ALA A 148 -6.82 -8.96 -10.45
CA ALA A 148 -6.17 -7.91 -11.25
C ALA A 148 -5.32 -8.52 -12.36
N TRP A 149 -5.54 -8.07 -13.59
CA TRP A 149 -4.88 -8.53 -14.81
C TRP A 149 -4.11 -7.38 -15.46
N ALA A 150 -2.78 -7.46 -15.47
CA ALA A 150 -1.94 -6.44 -16.08
C ALA A 150 -1.68 -6.72 -17.56
N ASP A 151 -1.85 -5.70 -18.38
CA ASP A 151 -1.28 -5.56 -19.71
C ASP A 151 -0.02 -4.69 -19.57
N ASP A 152 1.12 -5.37 -19.46
CA ASP A 152 2.42 -4.74 -19.26
C ASP A 152 2.84 -3.88 -20.47
N THR A 153 2.23 -4.07 -21.65
CA THR A 153 2.57 -3.32 -22.88
C THR A 153 1.92 -1.95 -22.93
N HIS A 154 0.70 -1.84 -22.37
CA HIS A 154 -0.11 -0.62 -22.43
C HIS A 154 -0.28 0.08 -21.08
N GLU A 155 0.50 -0.31 -20.06
CA GLU A 155 0.41 0.20 -18.67
C GLU A 155 -1.03 0.19 -18.14
N ARG A 156 -1.79 -0.86 -18.48
CA ARG A 156 -3.20 -1.00 -18.12
C ARG A 156 -3.39 -2.21 -17.24
N THR A 157 -4.26 -2.09 -16.25
CA THR A 157 -4.72 -3.20 -15.44
C THR A 157 -6.23 -3.30 -15.54
N VAL A 158 -6.74 -4.51 -15.70
CA VAL A 158 -8.17 -4.77 -15.70
C VAL A 158 -8.53 -5.56 -14.45
N LEU A 159 -9.54 -5.10 -13.73
CA LEU A 159 -10.07 -5.82 -12.57
C LEU A 159 -11.32 -6.60 -12.95
N THR A 160 -11.41 -7.82 -12.42
CA THR A 160 -12.55 -8.73 -12.61
C THR A 160 -13.03 -9.27 -11.27
N ILE A 161 -14.25 -9.82 -11.25
CA ILE A 161 -14.77 -10.60 -10.13
C ILE A 161 -14.46 -12.07 -10.40
N ALA A 162 -13.82 -12.75 -9.45
CA ALA A 162 -13.51 -14.16 -9.57
C ALA A 162 -14.78 -15.00 -9.80
N GLY A 163 -14.70 -15.97 -10.71
CA GLY A 163 -15.84 -16.81 -11.09
C GLY A 163 -16.82 -16.17 -12.07
N ARG A 164 -16.64 -14.89 -12.45
CA ARG A 164 -17.35 -14.29 -13.59
C ARG A 164 -16.58 -14.47 -14.89
N PRO A 165 -17.27 -14.45 -16.05
CA PRO A 165 -16.63 -14.48 -17.36
C PRO A 165 -15.59 -13.36 -17.52
N ALA A 166 -14.43 -13.70 -18.08
CA ALA A 166 -13.30 -12.76 -18.23
C ALA A 166 -13.60 -11.59 -19.21
N ASP A 167 -14.63 -11.74 -20.06
CA ASP A 167 -15.12 -10.72 -20.99
C ASP A 167 -16.11 -9.72 -20.35
N GLU A 168 -16.42 -9.89 -19.06
CA GLU A 168 -17.19 -8.97 -18.21
C GLU A 168 -16.28 -8.34 -17.13
N PRO A 169 -15.30 -7.50 -17.51
CA PRO A 169 -14.43 -6.86 -16.53
C PRO A 169 -15.24 -5.87 -15.68
N LEU A 170 -14.85 -5.70 -14.42
CA LEU A 170 -15.48 -4.80 -13.48
C LEU A 170 -15.10 -3.34 -13.78
N PHE A 171 -13.80 -3.04 -13.75
CA PHE A 171 -13.26 -1.73 -14.12
C PHE A 171 -11.86 -1.84 -14.70
N ASP A 172 -11.46 -0.79 -15.41
CA ASP A 172 -10.13 -0.61 -15.98
C ASP A 172 -9.35 0.46 -15.20
N ALA A 173 -8.07 0.20 -14.98
CA ALA A 173 -7.11 1.12 -14.40
C ALA A 173 -5.99 1.41 -15.40
N SER A 174 -5.78 2.69 -15.72
CA SER A 174 -4.61 3.16 -16.46
C SER A 174 -3.41 3.29 -15.51
N MET A 175 -2.98 2.14 -15.03
CA MET A 175 -1.93 1.93 -14.03
C MET A 175 -1.28 0.57 -14.28
N ALA A 176 0.05 0.53 -14.27
CA ALA A 176 0.81 -0.73 -14.31
C ALA A 176 0.87 -1.32 -12.89
N VAL A 177 -0.11 -2.15 -12.55
CA VAL A 177 -0.27 -2.69 -11.19
C VAL A 177 0.66 -3.89 -11.00
N THR A 178 1.41 -3.87 -9.90
CA THR A 178 2.29 -4.96 -9.47
C THR A 178 1.75 -5.72 -8.27
N SER A 179 0.81 -5.14 -7.53
CA SER A 179 0.10 -5.81 -6.44
C SER A 179 -1.30 -5.25 -6.26
N MET A 180 -2.27 -6.13 -6.03
CA MET A 180 -3.63 -5.77 -5.62
C MET A 180 -3.93 -6.39 -4.27
N ILE A 181 -4.51 -5.57 -3.41
CA ILE A 181 -4.95 -5.89 -2.07
C ILE A 181 -6.42 -5.50 -1.99
N ALA A 182 -7.30 -6.42 -1.63
CA ALA A 182 -8.74 -6.18 -1.67
C ALA A 182 -9.43 -6.75 -0.44
N MET A 183 -10.54 -6.13 -0.07
CA MET A 183 -11.49 -6.65 0.92
C MET A 183 -12.90 -6.40 0.42
N ARG A 184 -13.71 -7.45 0.40
CA ARG A 184 -15.14 -7.33 0.08
C ARG A 184 -15.85 -6.76 1.31
N ASP A 185 -16.82 -5.89 1.08
CA ASP A 185 -17.72 -5.42 2.13
C ASP A 185 -18.50 -6.63 2.70
N PRO A 186 -18.42 -6.93 4.01
CA PRO A 186 -19.18 -8.03 4.62
C PRO A 186 -20.70 -7.80 4.59
N HIS A 187 -21.16 -6.56 4.39
CA HIS A 187 -22.56 -6.17 4.39
C HIS A 187 -23.08 -5.73 3.02
N GLY A 188 -22.20 -5.69 2.01
CA GLY A 188 -22.51 -5.20 0.67
C GLY A 188 -22.02 -6.14 -0.43
N VAL A 189 -22.36 -5.82 -1.68
CA VAL A 189 -21.82 -6.52 -2.86
C VAL A 189 -20.52 -5.91 -3.38
N GLY A 190 -20.09 -4.77 -2.81
CA GLY A 190 -18.89 -4.02 -3.17
C GLY A 190 -17.64 -4.37 -2.35
N GLY A 191 -16.67 -3.47 -2.35
CA GLY A 191 -15.46 -3.60 -1.55
C GLY A 191 -14.42 -2.54 -1.83
N ASP A 192 -13.42 -2.49 -0.97
CA ASP A 192 -12.29 -1.60 -1.13
C ASP A 192 -11.09 -2.33 -1.72
N ILE A 193 -10.43 -1.69 -2.69
CA ILE A 193 -9.32 -2.27 -3.44
C ILE A 193 -8.15 -1.29 -3.44
N THR A 194 -7.03 -1.70 -2.85
CA THR A 194 -5.76 -0.99 -2.92
C THR A 194 -4.88 -1.60 -4.01
N LEU A 195 -4.49 -0.76 -4.96
CA LEU A 195 -3.61 -1.05 -6.07
C LEU A 195 -2.25 -0.41 -5.81
N VAL A 196 -1.20 -1.21 -5.98
CA VAL A 196 0.18 -0.76 -5.89
C VAL A 196 0.86 -1.02 -7.22
N GLY A 197 1.58 -0.04 -7.74
CA GLY A 197 2.11 -0.09 -9.10
C GLY A 197 2.66 1.26 -9.53
N THR A 198 2.57 1.57 -10.83
CA THR A 198 3.04 2.85 -11.36
C THR A 198 2.01 3.57 -12.22
N ILE A 199 2.02 4.90 -12.16
CA ILE A 199 1.29 5.79 -13.06
C ILE A 199 2.29 6.78 -13.66
N ASN A 200 2.46 6.76 -14.99
CA ASN A 200 3.48 7.55 -15.70
C ASN A 200 4.88 7.36 -15.10
N GLY A 201 5.27 6.10 -14.82
CA GLY A 201 6.56 5.74 -14.21
C GLY A 201 6.73 6.09 -12.73
N LYS A 202 5.75 6.72 -12.08
CA LYS A 202 5.81 7.05 -10.64
C LYS A 202 5.21 5.94 -9.79
N PRO A 203 5.90 5.44 -8.76
CA PRO A 203 5.35 4.46 -7.83
C PRO A 203 4.15 5.03 -7.06
N MET A 204 3.01 4.35 -7.12
CA MET A 204 1.74 4.80 -6.56
C MET A 204 1.07 3.70 -5.71
N ILE A 205 0.41 4.14 -4.66
CA ILE A 205 -0.60 3.39 -3.89
C ILE A 205 -1.93 4.11 -4.12
N VAL A 206 -2.87 3.42 -4.74
CA VAL A 206 -4.20 3.97 -5.01
C VAL A 206 -5.25 3.06 -4.43
N THR A 207 -6.17 3.61 -3.67
CA THR A 207 -7.30 2.89 -3.11
C THR A 207 -8.58 3.35 -3.78
N VAL A 208 -9.32 2.39 -4.32
CA VAL A 208 -10.63 2.60 -4.91
C VAL A 208 -11.70 1.88 -4.09
N GLU A 209 -12.81 2.56 -3.89
CA GLU A 209 -14.05 1.97 -3.36
C GLU A 209 -14.92 1.58 -4.56
N VAL A 210 -15.39 0.34 -4.55
CA VAL A 210 -16.34 -0.19 -5.53
C VAL A 210 -17.65 -0.51 -4.84
N ILE A 211 -18.75 0.05 -5.36
CA ILE A 211 -20.12 -0.30 -4.95
C ILE A 211 -20.74 -1.02 -6.14
N LEU A 212 -21.35 -2.19 -5.93
CA LEU A 212 -21.99 -3.00 -6.98
C LEU A 212 -23.52 -2.97 -6.86
#